data_AF-A0A9X3YFY4-F1
#
_entry.id   AF-A0A9X3YFY4-F1
#
_cell.length_a   1.000
_cell.length_b   1.000
_cell.length_c   1.000
_cell.angle_alpha   90.00
_cell.angle_beta   90.00
_cell.angle_gamma   90.00
#
_symmetry.space_group_name_H-M   'P 1'
#
loop_
_entity.id
_entity.type
_entity.pdbx_description
1 polymer ?
#
loop_
_entity_poly.entity_id
_entity_poly.type
_entity_poly.pdbx_seq_one_letter_code
_entity_poly.pdbx_strand_id
1 'polypeptide(L)'
;MNKKSNLNIPNQVFKILEKELHQYSLNDDDVCNELFEESVRKIETYKNAVEHSITTMPSREAIGIACYWLLLLSDFTENDNHWKLVIKLLSVEKGLSLYQHLNEVLELKQDAIQNLDAIVQKAQLKHKATNEYEDIF
;
A
#
# COMPACT_ATOMS: atom_id res chain seq x y z
N MET A 1 15.60 -9.98 -16.99
CA MET A 1 16.11 -8.66 -17.43
C MET A 1 15.69 -7.64 -16.37
N ASN A 2 16.63 -7.17 -15.53
CA ASN A 2 16.38 -6.10 -14.57
C ASN A 2 16.17 -4.79 -15.34
N LYS A 3 14.90 -4.42 -15.60
CA LYS A 3 14.59 -3.04 -15.96
C LYS A 3 14.88 -2.22 -14.70
N LYS A 4 15.96 -1.45 -14.71
CA LYS A 4 16.14 -0.39 -13.71
C LYS A 4 14.91 0.51 -13.82
N SER A 5 14.03 0.42 -12.83
CA SER A 5 12.93 1.37 -12.65
C SER A 5 13.54 2.78 -12.63
N ASN A 6 13.04 3.63 -13.52
CA ASN A 6 13.43 5.04 -13.57
C ASN A 6 12.32 5.89 -12.93
N LEU A 7 11.86 5.46 -11.75
CA LEU A 7 10.90 6.16 -10.93
C LEU A 7 11.53 7.46 -10.41
N ASN A 8 11.04 8.59 -10.90
CA ASN A 8 11.39 9.89 -10.37
C ASN A 8 10.32 10.34 -9.37
N ILE A 9 10.60 10.21 -8.07
CA ILE A 9 9.70 10.67 -7.01
C ILE A 9 9.91 12.19 -6.84
N PRO A 10 8.89 13.02 -7.09
CA PRO A 10 9.02 14.46 -6.90
C PRO A 10 9.34 14.80 -5.43
N ASN A 11 10.18 15.81 -5.20
CA ASN A 11 10.60 16.22 -3.85
C ASN A 11 9.43 16.48 -2.88
N GLN A 12 8.31 17.01 -3.39
CA GLN A 12 7.10 17.21 -2.57
C GLN A 12 6.49 15.88 -2.08
N VAL A 13 6.45 14.87 -2.95
CA VAL A 13 5.92 13.54 -2.61
C VAL A 13 6.86 12.87 -1.63
N PHE A 14 8.17 12.95 -1.88
CA PHE A 14 9.19 12.43 -0.97
C PHE A 14 9.02 12.99 0.45
N LYS A 15 8.85 14.31 0.60
CA LYS A 15 8.64 14.93 1.92
C LYS A 15 7.38 14.46 2.65
N ILE A 16 6.29 14.22 1.92
CA ILE A 16 5.06 13.67 2.51
C ILE A 16 5.34 12.26 3.03
N LEU A 17 5.92 11.40 2.20
CA LEU A 17 6.22 10.01 2.58
C LEU A 17 7.24 9.92 3.71
N GLU A 18 8.28 10.74 3.68
CA GLU A 18 9.28 10.83 4.74
C GLU A 18 8.65 11.23 6.06
N LYS A 19 7.75 12.23 6.06
CA LYS A 19 7.02 12.63 7.26
C LYS A 19 6.13 11.50 7.79
N GLU A 20 5.45 10.77 6.92
CA GLU A 20 4.64 9.62 7.32
C GLU A 20 5.50 8.49 7.91
N LEU A 21 6.62 8.16 7.29
CA LEU A 21 7.52 7.11 7.76
C LEU A 21 8.08 7.40 9.15
N HIS A 22 8.38 8.65 9.49
CA HIS A 22 8.89 9.03 10.80
C HIS A 22 7.84 9.00 11.92
N GLN A 23 6.55 8.88 11.59
CA GLN A 23 5.47 8.85 12.60
C GLN A 23 5.27 7.47 13.22
N TYR A 24 5.69 6.41 12.53
CA TYR A 24 5.36 5.03 12.91
C TYR A 24 6.61 4.15 13.04
N SER A 25 6.59 3.24 14.00
CA SER A 25 7.65 2.24 14.18
C SER A 25 7.34 1.00 13.35
N LEU A 26 8.09 0.77 12.28
CA LEU A 26 7.92 -0.43 11.42
C LEU A 26 8.50 -1.71 12.03
N ASN A 27 9.08 -1.63 13.23
CA ASN A 27 9.53 -2.80 13.99
C ASN A 27 8.45 -3.33 14.93
N ASP A 28 7.30 -2.67 14.98
CA ASP A 28 6.15 -3.05 15.80
C ASP A 28 5.07 -3.65 14.90
N ASP A 29 4.83 -4.95 15.06
CA ASP A 29 3.88 -5.70 14.23
C ASP A 29 2.44 -5.20 14.43
N ASP A 30 2.07 -4.78 15.65
CA ASP A 30 0.74 -4.27 15.93
C ASP A 30 0.51 -2.94 15.19
N VAL A 31 1.51 -2.05 15.21
CA VAL A 31 1.48 -0.80 14.45
C VAL A 31 1.38 -1.07 12.94
N CYS A 32 2.15 -2.03 12.42
CA CYS A 32 2.09 -2.39 11.01
C CYS A 32 0.72 -2.94 10.61
N ASN A 33 0.13 -3.80 11.45
CA ASN A 33 -1.21 -4.35 11.21
C ASN A 33 -2.28 -3.25 11.23
N GLU A 34 -2.25 -2.36 12.22
CA GLU A 34 -3.18 -1.22 12.31
C GLU A 34 -3.08 -0.31 11.08
N LEU A 35 -1.85 0.03 10.65
CA LEU A 35 -1.63 0.83 9.44
C LEU A 35 -2.17 0.17 8.18
N PHE A 36 -1.98 -1.14 8.04
CA PHE A 36 -2.51 -1.90 6.92
C PHE A 36 -4.05 -1.88 6.91
N GLU A 37 -4.69 -2.21 8.03
CA GLU A 37 -6.14 -2.21 8.17
C GLU A 37 -6.75 -0.82 7.97
N GLU A 38 -6.14 0.23 8.52
CA GLU A 38 -6.59 1.60 8.34
C GLU A 38 -6.51 2.01 6.85
N SER A 39 -5.44 1.61 6.17
CA SER A 39 -5.24 1.88 4.75
C SER A 39 -6.29 1.19 3.88
N VAL A 40 -6.60 -0.08 4.16
CA VAL A 40 -7.72 -0.80 3.51
C VAL A 40 -9.04 -0.06 3.76
N ARG A 41 -9.33 0.33 5.01
CA ARG A 41 -10.56 1.03 5.38
C ARG A 41 -10.71 2.38 4.67
N LYS A 42 -9.61 3.14 4.50
CA LYS A 42 -9.61 4.41 3.75
C LYS A 42 -9.94 4.20 2.28
N ILE A 43 -9.40 3.15 1.67
CA ILE A 43 -9.72 2.81 0.27
C ILE A 43 -11.19 2.38 0.13
N GLU A 44 -11.73 1.59 1.06
CA GLU A 44 -13.16 1.24 1.05
C GLU A 44 -14.07 2.47 1.21
N THR A 45 -13.69 3.40 2.09
CA THR A 45 -14.41 4.66 2.26
C THR A 45 -14.41 5.47 0.96
N TYR A 46 -13.26 5.53 0.29
CA TYR A 46 -13.12 6.19 -1.00
C TYR A 46 -13.96 5.50 -2.09
N LYS A 47 -13.92 4.18 -2.20
CA LYS A 47 -14.78 3.40 -3.11
C LYS A 47 -16.25 3.72 -2.90
N ASN A 48 -16.72 3.65 -1.65
CA ASN A 48 -18.10 3.95 -1.30
C ASN A 48 -18.48 5.39 -1.66
N ALA A 49 -17.60 6.36 -1.40
CA ALA A 49 -17.83 7.77 -1.75
C ALA A 49 -17.93 7.99 -3.26
N VAL A 50 -17.09 7.30 -4.05
CA VAL A 50 -17.12 7.37 -5.52
C VAL A 50 -18.40 6.71 -6.08
N GLU A 51 -18.74 5.51 -5.63
CA GLU A 51 -19.87 4.73 -6.16
C GLU A 51 -21.23 5.35 -5.79
N HIS A 52 -21.36 5.90 -4.58
CA HIS A 52 -22.63 6.40 -4.07
C HIS A 52 -22.71 7.94 -4.03
N SER A 53 -21.73 8.63 -4.63
CA SER A 53 -21.63 10.10 -4.64
C SER A 53 -21.80 10.74 -3.25
N ILE A 54 -21.16 10.12 -2.24
CA ILE A 54 -21.26 10.56 -0.83
C ILE A 54 -20.34 11.76 -0.62
N THR A 55 -20.76 12.70 0.23
CA THR A 55 -19.98 13.91 0.58
C THR A 55 -18.73 13.61 1.40
N THR A 56 -18.66 12.48 2.10
CA THR A 56 -17.54 12.11 2.98
C THR A 56 -16.46 11.36 2.20
N MET A 57 -15.77 12.09 1.30
CA MET A 57 -14.67 11.54 0.51
C MET A 57 -13.32 11.77 1.21
N PRO A 58 -12.47 10.74 1.38
CA PRO A 58 -11.11 10.93 1.85
C PRO A 58 -10.34 11.89 0.95
N SER A 59 -9.42 12.66 1.53
CA SER A 59 -8.56 13.52 0.73
C SER A 59 -7.69 12.69 -0.19
N ARG A 60 -7.32 13.26 -1.35
CA ARG A 60 -6.40 12.62 -2.29
C ARG A 60 -5.07 12.21 -1.63
N GLU A 61 -4.56 13.05 -0.74
CA GLU A 61 -3.37 12.75 0.06
C GLU A 61 -3.59 11.53 0.96
N ALA A 62 -4.73 11.45 1.65
CA ALA A 62 -5.06 10.29 2.48
C ALA A 62 -5.18 9.00 1.67
N ILE A 63 -5.73 9.05 0.46
CA ILE A 63 -5.79 7.89 -0.46
C ILE A 63 -4.38 7.50 -0.93
N GLY A 64 -3.55 8.49 -1.28
CA GLY A 64 -2.16 8.24 -1.69
C GLY A 64 -1.30 7.63 -0.58
N ILE A 65 -1.45 8.11 0.65
CA ILE A 65 -0.76 7.56 1.84
C ILE A 65 -1.26 6.14 2.12
N ALA A 66 -2.57 5.88 2.03
CA ALA A 66 -3.10 4.52 2.19
C ALA A 66 -2.50 3.56 1.13
N CYS A 67 -2.43 3.99 -0.13
CA CYS A 67 -1.79 3.20 -1.19
C CYS A 67 -0.30 2.94 -0.91
N TYR A 68 0.42 3.94 -0.40
CA TYR A 68 1.82 3.81 -0.01
C TYR A 68 2.02 2.76 1.10
N TRP A 69 1.24 2.82 2.17
CA TRP A 69 1.32 1.86 3.26
C TRP A 69 1.01 0.43 2.80
N LEU A 70 -0.01 0.26 1.96
CA LEU A 70 -0.31 -1.06 1.39
C LEU A 70 0.85 -1.60 0.56
N LEU A 71 1.52 -0.79 -0.26
CA LEU A 71 2.69 -1.23 -1.03
C LEU A 71 3.86 -1.62 -0.14
N LEU A 72 4.14 -0.81 0.87
CA LEU A 72 5.27 -1.02 1.76
C LEU A 72 5.09 -2.27 2.63
N LEU A 73 3.93 -2.40 3.26
CA LEU A 73 3.63 -3.47 4.23
C LEU A 73 3.35 -4.81 3.56
N SER A 74 2.94 -4.81 2.29
CA SER A 74 2.79 -6.04 1.50
C SER A 74 4.05 -6.44 0.74
N ASP A 75 5.19 -5.77 0.93
CA ASP A 75 6.44 -6.00 0.18
C ASP A 75 6.24 -5.98 -1.35
N PHE A 76 5.36 -5.09 -1.83
CA PHE A 76 5.05 -4.94 -3.26
C PHE A 76 5.67 -3.68 -3.86
N THR A 77 6.80 -3.25 -3.26
CA THR A 77 7.50 -2.01 -3.57
C THR A 77 8.22 -2.01 -4.91
N GLU A 78 8.39 -3.17 -5.57
CA GLU A 78 9.00 -3.27 -6.90
C GLU A 78 8.03 -2.92 -8.05
N ASN A 79 6.74 -2.72 -7.77
CA ASN A 79 5.75 -2.45 -8.79
C ASN A 79 5.71 -0.96 -9.20
N ASP A 80 6.36 -0.66 -10.33
CA ASP A 80 6.43 0.70 -10.89
C ASP A 80 5.07 1.34 -11.17
N ASN A 81 4.05 0.57 -11.53
CA ASN A 81 2.73 1.11 -11.85
C ASN A 81 2.04 1.62 -10.58
N HIS A 82 2.14 0.86 -9.50
CA HIS A 82 1.59 1.26 -8.21
C HIS A 82 2.32 2.46 -7.61
N TRP A 83 3.64 2.53 -7.77
CA TRP A 83 4.39 3.73 -7.39
C TRP A 83 4.00 4.96 -8.21
N LYS A 84 3.76 4.83 -9.52
CA LYS A 84 3.25 5.95 -10.34
C LYS A 84 1.89 6.42 -9.84
N LEU A 85 1.01 5.51 -9.43
CA LEU A 85 -0.28 5.85 -8.83
C LEU A 85 -0.09 6.63 -7.52
N VAL A 86 0.76 6.14 -6.60
CA VAL A 86 1.08 6.84 -5.34
C VAL A 86 1.62 8.25 -5.63
N ILE A 87 2.60 8.37 -6.52
CA ILE A 87 3.19 9.67 -6.90
C ILE A 87 2.11 10.59 -7.47
N LYS A 88 1.22 10.07 -8.32
CA LYS A 88 0.14 10.84 -8.95
C LYS A 88 -0.87 11.33 -7.91
N LEU A 89 -1.26 10.49 -6.96
CA LEU A 89 -2.16 10.86 -5.86
C LEU A 89 -1.53 11.87 -4.90
N LEU A 90 -0.22 11.78 -4.66
CA LEU A 90 0.47 12.71 -3.74
C LEU A 90 0.93 14.01 -4.43
N SER A 91 1.04 14.03 -5.76
CA SER A 91 1.47 15.22 -6.51
C SER A 91 0.36 16.25 -6.64
N VAL A 92 0.60 17.51 -6.23
CA VAL A 92 -0.37 18.62 -6.28
C VAL A 92 -0.62 19.09 -7.72
N GLU A 93 -1.28 18.28 -8.53
CA GLU A 93 -1.80 18.68 -9.84
C GLU A 93 -3.26 19.13 -9.74
N LYS A 94 -3.53 20.35 -10.21
CA LYS A 94 -4.90 20.85 -10.36
C LYS A 94 -5.63 20.05 -11.44
N GLY A 95 -6.82 19.53 -11.13
CA GLY A 95 -7.70 18.89 -12.12
C GLY A 95 -7.66 17.36 -12.15
N LEU A 96 -6.94 16.70 -11.24
CA LEU A 96 -7.00 15.25 -11.11
C LEU A 96 -8.40 14.83 -10.62
N SER A 97 -9.17 14.15 -11.47
CA SER A 97 -10.46 13.61 -11.05
C SER A 97 -10.22 12.35 -10.22
N LEU A 98 -10.50 12.42 -8.91
CA LEU A 98 -10.40 11.26 -8.03
C LEU A 98 -11.26 10.09 -8.51
N TYR A 99 -12.35 10.34 -9.25
CA TYR A 99 -13.20 9.29 -9.82
C TYR A 99 -12.46 8.41 -10.85
N GLN A 100 -11.49 8.97 -11.56
CA GLN A 100 -10.78 8.27 -12.65
C GLN A 100 -9.76 7.25 -12.14
N HIS A 101 -9.37 7.34 -10.87
CA HIS A 101 -8.34 6.48 -10.27
C HIS A 101 -8.92 5.33 -9.43
N LEU A 102 -10.25 5.19 -9.37
CA LEU A 102 -10.87 4.19 -8.50
C LEU A 102 -10.36 2.78 -8.81
N ASN A 103 -10.37 2.40 -10.10
CA ASN A 103 -9.95 1.05 -10.50
C ASN A 103 -8.47 0.79 -10.17
N GLU A 104 -7.58 1.75 -10.45
CA GLU A 104 -6.15 1.63 -10.17
C GLU A 104 -5.88 1.48 -8.65
N VAL A 105 -6.62 2.23 -7.82
CA VAL A 105 -6.53 2.14 -6.35
C VAL A 105 -7.07 0.80 -5.84
N LEU A 106 -8.16 0.30 -6.42
CA LEU A 106 -8.74 -1.00 -6.04
C LEU A 106 -7.85 -2.17 -6.47
N GLU A 107 -7.23 -2.07 -7.64
CA GLU A 107 -6.24 -3.04 -8.13
C GLU A 107 -5.03 -3.10 -7.19
N LEU A 108 -4.45 -1.95 -6.83
CA LEU A 108 -3.36 -1.88 -5.85
C LEU A 108 -3.74 -2.53 -4.52
N LYS A 109 -4.92 -2.22 -3.99
CA LYS A 109 -5.40 -2.81 -2.73
C LYS A 109 -5.51 -4.33 -2.84
N GLN A 110 -6.07 -4.83 -3.94
CA GLN A 110 -6.24 -6.26 -4.16
C GLN A 110 -4.90 -6.99 -4.29
N ASP A 111 -3.96 -6.41 -5.02
CA ASP A 111 -2.59 -6.93 -5.18
C ASP A 111 -1.86 -6.98 -3.83
N ALA A 112 -1.96 -5.91 -3.03
CA ALA A 112 -1.34 -5.85 -1.72
C ALA A 112 -1.86 -6.93 -0.77
N ILE A 113 -3.18 -7.16 -0.74
CA ILE A 113 -3.79 -8.24 0.06
C ILE A 113 -3.28 -9.61 -0.41
N GLN A 114 -3.28 -9.86 -1.72
CA GLN A 114 -2.81 -11.13 -2.28
C GLN A 114 -1.33 -11.39 -2.00
N ASN A 115 -0.49 -10.36 -2.09
CA ASN A 115 0.94 -10.51 -1.84
C ASN A 115 1.20 -10.74 -0.34
N LEU A 116 0.48 -10.05 0.55
CA LEU A 116 0.56 -10.28 1.98
C LEU A 116 0.16 -11.71 2.35
N ASP A 117 -0.94 -12.21 1.80
CA ASP A 117 -1.38 -13.61 1.99
C ASP A 117 -0.29 -14.59 1.52
N ALA A 118 0.35 -14.33 0.38
CA ALA A 118 1.43 -15.17 -0.14
C ALA A 118 2.68 -15.15 0.77
N ILE A 119 3.01 -14.00 1.37
CA ILE A 119 4.12 -13.87 2.32
C ILE A 119 3.81 -14.68 3.58
N VAL A 120 2.60 -14.55 4.14
CA VAL A 120 2.16 -15.28 5.32
C VAL A 120 2.18 -16.79 5.08
N GLN A 121 1.64 -17.25 3.94
CA GLN A 121 1.67 -18.67 3.58
C GLN A 121 3.09 -19.22 3.45
N LYS A 122 4.01 -18.48 2.82
CA LYS A 122 5.42 -18.86 2.72
C LYS A 122 6.08 -18.94 4.10
N ALA A 123 5.79 -18.00 4.99
CA ALA A 123 6.32 -18.00 6.35
C ALA A 123 5.82 -19.23 7.15
N GLN A 124 4.52 -19.55 7.06
CA GLN A 124 3.93 -20.72 7.71
C GLN A 124 4.51 -22.05 7.18
N LEU A 125 4.71 -22.17 5.86
CA LEU A 125 5.33 -23.36 5.27
C LEU A 125 6.79 -23.54 5.72
N LYS A 126 7.55 -22.44 5.83
CA LYS A 126 8.94 -22.46 6.32
C LYS A 126 9.02 -22.88 7.79
N HIS A 127 8.09 -22.38 8.63
CA HIS A 127 8.01 -22.78 10.04
C HIS A 127 7.68 -24.26 10.20
N LYS A 128 6.72 -24.77 9.43
CA LYS A 128 6.35 -26.19 9.46
C LYS A 128 7.49 -27.09 9.00
N ALA A 129 8.18 -26.73 7.92
CA ALA A 129 9.34 -27.47 7.44
C ALA A 129 10.48 -27.50 8.48
N THR A 130 10.68 -26.42 9.24
CA THR A 130 11.74 -26.36 10.27
C THR A 130 11.43 -27.26 11.46
N ASN A 131 10.17 -27.29 11.93
CA ASN A 131 9.75 -28.16 13.03
C ASN A 131 9.75 -29.65 12.65
N GLU A 132 9.48 -29.99 11.38
CA GLU A 132 9.55 -31.38 10.91
C GLU A 132 10.98 -31.96 10.94
N TYR A 133 12.04 -31.14 10.94
CA TYR A 133 13.43 -31.60 11.08
C TYR A 133 13.92 -31.69 12.54
N GLU A 134 13.27 -30.99 13.48
CA GLU A 134 13.62 -31.07 14.91
C GLU A 134 13.03 -32.33 15.58
N ASP A 135 11.96 -32.90 15.04
CA ASP A 135 11.33 -34.15 15.55
C ASP A 135 12.00 -35.44 15.04
N ILE A 136 13.09 -35.36 14.26
CA ILE A 136 13.80 -36.52 13.69
C ILE A 136 15.17 -36.79 14.37
N PHE A 137 15.47 -36.13 15.49
CA PHE A 137 16.72 -36.35 16.26
C PHE A 137 16.48 -36.69 17.73
#